data_AF-A0A3D1ILB4-F1
#
_entry.id   AF-A0A3D1ILB4-F1
#
_cell.length_a   1.000
_cell.length_b   1.000
_cell.length_c   1.000
_cell.angle_alpha   90.00
_cell.angle_beta   90.00
_cell.angle_gamma   90.00
#
_symmetry.space_group_name_H-M   'P 1'
#
loop_
_entity.id
_entity.type
_entity.pdbx_description
1 polymer ?
#
loop_
_entity_poly.entity_id
_entity_poly.type
_entity_poly.pdbx_seq_one_letter_code
_entity_poly.pdbx_strand_id
1 'polypeptide(L)'
;MVATATPPPKKIKLNRIGLELPVYRGGKTTLCAGCGHNAISERIIDACFAMGVDPTQVVKLSGIGCSSKSPAYFLGSSHGFNTVHG
;
A
#
# COMPACT_ATOMS: atom_id res chain seq x y z
N MET A 1 -25.92 -33.54 -8.87
CA MET A 1 -25.77 -32.07 -8.78
C MET A 1 -25.02 -31.80 -7.49
N VAL A 2 -23.74 -31.44 -7.56
CA VAL A 2 -22.94 -31.15 -6.36
C VAL A 2 -23.23 -29.72 -5.94
N ALA A 3 -23.86 -29.54 -4.78
CA ALA A 3 -24.07 -28.24 -4.17
C ALA A 3 -22.72 -27.71 -3.66
N THR A 4 -22.18 -26.68 -4.31
CA THR A 4 -21.02 -25.94 -3.80
C THR A 4 -21.47 -25.05 -2.64
N ALA A 5 -20.99 -25.35 -1.44
CA ALA A 5 -21.23 -24.52 -0.26
C ALA A 5 -20.53 -23.16 -0.41
N THR A 6 -21.27 -22.08 -0.19
CA THR A 6 -20.73 -20.71 -0.16
C THR A 6 -19.80 -20.56 1.05
N PRO A 7 -18.54 -20.09 0.86
CA PRO A 7 -17.62 -19.91 1.98
C PRO A 7 -18.13 -18.82 2.94
N PRO A 8 -17.88 -18.97 4.26
CA PRO A 8 -18.32 -18.02 5.26
C PRO A 8 -17.68 -16.64 5.05
N PRO A 9 -18.38 -15.54 5.44
CA PRO A 9 -17.87 -14.19 5.26
C PRO A 9 -16.54 -13.99 6.00
N LYS A 10 -15.52 -13.57 5.26
CA LYS A 10 -14.17 -13.36 5.79
C LYS A 10 -14.20 -12.18 6.77
N LYS A 11 -13.85 -12.41 8.04
CA LYS A 11 -13.73 -11.33 9.03
C LYS A 11 -12.70 -10.31 8.54
N ILE A 12 -13.17 -9.09 8.31
CA ILE A 12 -12.34 -7.97 7.84
C ILE A 12 -11.54 -7.45 9.05
N LYS A 13 -10.21 -7.43 8.92
CA LYS A 13 -9.33 -6.88 9.95
C LYS A 13 -9.25 -5.37 9.76
N LEU A 14 -9.85 -4.63 10.69
CA LEU A 14 -9.74 -3.18 10.77
C LEU A 14 -8.57 -2.77 11.68
N ASN A 15 -7.98 -1.62 11.42
CA ASN A 15 -7.04 -0.99 12.35
C ASN A 15 -7.76 -0.13 13.41
N ARG A 16 -6.98 0.56 14.26
CA ARG A 16 -7.50 1.40 15.34
C ARG A 16 -8.37 2.59 14.89
N ILE A 17 -8.26 3.00 13.61
CA ILE A 17 -9.06 4.09 13.03
C ILE A 17 -10.18 3.56 12.10
N GLY A 18 -10.45 2.25 12.14
CA GLY A 18 -11.54 1.63 11.37
C GLY A 18 -11.25 1.43 9.88
N LEU A 19 -10.00 1.57 9.43
CA LEU A 19 -9.61 1.36 8.04
C LEU A 19 -9.14 -0.09 7.81
N GLU A 20 -9.38 -0.60 6.60
CA GLU A 20 -8.91 -1.91 6.16
C GLU A 20 -7.49 -1.85 5.57
N LEU A 21 -6.75 -2.96 5.63
CA LEU A 21 -5.40 -3.05 5.03
C LEU A 21 -5.34 -2.68 3.53
N PRO A 22 -6.31 -3.08 2.67
CA PRO A 22 -6.27 -2.71 1.25
C PRO A 22 -6.30 -1.20 0.99
N VAL A 23 -6.86 -0.39 1.89
CA VAL A 23 -6.86 1.09 1.78
C VAL A 23 -5.43 1.65 1.77
N TYR A 24 -4.51 0.95 2.44
CA TYR A 24 -3.10 1.35 2.51
C TYR A 24 -2.30 0.96 1.28
N ARG A 25 -2.85 0.18 0.33
CA ARG A 25 -2.14 -0.22 -0.89
C ARG A 25 -2.12 0.90 -1.93
N GLY A 26 -1.08 0.91 -2.76
CA GLY A 26 -1.02 1.76 -3.94
C GLY A 26 -1.36 1.00 -5.23
N GLY A 27 -0.95 1.57 -6.36
CA GLY A 27 -1.13 0.97 -7.68
C GLY A 27 -0.25 -0.26 -7.91
N LYS A 28 -0.48 -0.95 -9.04
CA LYS A 28 0.32 -2.12 -9.43
C LYS A 28 1.77 -1.72 -9.70
N THR A 29 2.70 -2.51 -9.17
CA THR A 29 4.13 -2.29 -9.37
C THR A 29 4.54 -2.54 -10.82
N THR A 30 5.44 -1.70 -11.34
CA THR A 30 6.12 -1.92 -12.63
C THR A 30 7.59 -2.31 -12.41
N LEU A 31 7.97 -2.58 -11.16
CA LEU A 31 9.33 -2.96 -10.80
C LEU A 31 9.57 -4.44 -11.15
N CYS A 32 10.84 -4.79 -11.31
CA CYS A 32 11.24 -6.16 -11.62
C CYS A 32 10.72 -7.16 -10.58
N ALA A 33 10.45 -8.39 -11.03
CA ALA A 33 10.13 -9.49 -10.11
C ALA A 33 11.28 -9.67 -9.10
N GLY A 34 10.95 -9.75 -7.81
CA GLY A 34 11.95 -9.83 -6.74
C GLY A 34 12.64 -8.51 -6.37
N CYS A 35 12.23 -7.37 -6.94
CA CYS A 35 12.80 -6.07 -6.58
C CYS A 35 12.56 -5.74 -5.09
N GLY A 36 13.62 -5.38 -4.36
CA GLY A 36 13.55 -5.02 -2.94
C GLY A 36 12.65 -3.83 -2.62
N HIS A 37 12.45 -2.91 -3.56
CA HIS A 37 11.51 -1.79 -3.39
C HIS A 37 10.05 -2.24 -3.20
N ASN A 38 9.65 -3.40 -3.77
CA ASN A 38 8.34 -3.97 -3.51
C ASN A 38 8.23 -4.42 -2.05
N ALA A 39 9.28 -5.05 -1.50
CA ALA A 39 9.31 -5.45 -0.11
C ALA A 39 9.25 -4.25 0.83
N ILE A 40 9.97 -3.17 0.53
CA ILE A 40 9.91 -1.91 1.27
C ILE A 40 8.50 -1.31 1.25
N SER A 41 7.85 -1.25 0.08
CA SER A 41 6.47 -0.75 -0.03
C SER A 41 5.51 -1.56 0.85
N GLU A 42 5.59 -2.89 0.84
CA GLU A 42 4.76 -3.74 1.73
C GLU A 42 5.03 -3.47 3.21
N ARG A 43 6.29 -3.25 3.62
CA ARG A 43 6.61 -2.89 5.01
C ARG A 43 6.04 -1.53 5.42
N ILE A 44 6.02 -0.55 4.52
CA ILE A 44 5.40 0.77 4.76
C ILE A 44 3.89 0.60 4.96
N ILE A 45 3.23 -0.20 4.13
CA ILE A 45 1.80 -0.51 4.22
C ILE A 45 1.47 -1.12 5.58
N ASP A 46 2.19 -2.16 5.98
CA ASP A 46 2.01 -2.84 7.28
C ASP A 46 2.19 -1.86 8.45
N ALA A 47 3.23 -1.02 8.40
CA ALA A 47 3.53 -0.05 9.45
C ALA A 47 2.43 1.02 9.58
N CYS A 48 2.00 1.62 8.46
CA CYS A 48 0.94 2.63 8.46
C CYS A 48 -0.39 2.05 8.93
N PHE A 49 -0.73 0.81 8.54
CA PHE A 49 -1.91 0.12 9.02
C PHE A 49 -1.85 -0.13 10.54
N ALA A 50 -0.73 -0.67 11.05
CA ALA A 50 -0.55 -0.97 12.46
C ALA A 50 -0.58 0.28 13.36
N MET A 51 0.00 1.38 12.88
CA MET A 51 -0.03 2.68 13.57
C MET A 51 -1.39 3.38 13.46
N GLY A 52 -2.24 3.00 12.50
CA GLY A 52 -3.50 3.69 12.25
C GLY A 52 -3.29 5.08 11.65
N VAL A 53 -2.32 5.21 10.75
CA VAL A 53 -2.06 6.46 10.04
C VAL A 53 -3.19 6.70 9.05
N ASP A 54 -3.82 7.88 9.08
CA ASP A 54 -4.75 8.28 8.02
C ASP A 54 -3.97 8.59 6.74
N PRO A 55 -4.16 7.84 5.64
CA PRO A 55 -3.45 8.07 4.39
C PRO A 55 -3.65 9.48 3.81
N THR A 56 -4.80 10.12 4.05
CA THR A 56 -5.11 11.45 3.50
C THR A 56 -4.24 12.56 4.11
N GLN A 57 -3.68 12.29 5.30
CA GLN A 57 -2.79 13.18 6.06
C GLN A 57 -1.31 12.94 5.75
N VAL A 58 -0.99 12.09 4.76
CA VAL A 58 0.39 11.75 4.40
C VAL A 58 0.78 12.40 3.07
N VAL A 59 2.02 12.89 3.02
CA VAL A 59 2.70 13.32 1.79
C VAL A 59 3.88 12.39 1.53
N LYS A 60 4.00 11.91 0.30
CA LYS A 60 5.10 11.08 -0.20
C LYS A 60 5.94 11.89 -1.18
N LEU A 61 7.20 12.12 -0.86
CA LEU A 61 8.15 12.84 -1.70
C LEU A 61 9.22 11.88 -2.21
N SER A 62 9.63 12.04 -3.46
CA SER A 62 10.67 11.20 -4.07
C SER A 62 11.37 11.92 -5.22
N GLY A 63 12.64 11.59 -5.46
CA GLY A 63 13.43 12.11 -6.59
C GLY A 63 13.29 11.26 -7.86
N ILE A 64 14.43 10.91 -8.48
CA ILE A 64 14.48 10.09 -9.70
C ILE A 64 15.32 8.82 -9.48
N GLY A 65 14.73 7.67 -9.79
CA GLY A 65 15.32 6.34 -9.64
C GLY A 65 14.25 5.25 -9.53
N CYS A 66 14.64 3.97 -9.54
CA CYS A 66 13.69 2.87 -9.34
C CYS A 66 13.03 2.93 -7.96
N SER A 67 13.77 3.33 -6.93
CA SER A 67 13.27 3.58 -5.58
C SER A 67 12.23 4.70 -5.56
N SER A 68 12.45 5.75 -6.36
CA SER A 68 11.58 6.92 -6.41
C SER A 68 10.22 6.64 -7.05
N LYS A 69 10.02 5.45 -7.63
CA LYS A 69 8.70 5.01 -8.07
C LYS A 69 7.86 4.39 -6.95
N SER A 70 8.48 4.03 -5.83
CA SER A 70 7.80 3.39 -4.69
C SER A 70 6.58 4.14 -4.15
N PRO A 71 6.53 5.50 -4.09
CA PRO A 71 5.33 6.23 -3.69
C PRO A 71 4.06 5.89 -4.47
N ALA A 72 4.17 5.38 -5.71
CA ALA A 72 3.01 4.94 -6.47
C ALA A 72 2.40 3.61 -5.95
N TYR A 73 3.13 2.85 -5.11
CA TYR A 73 2.80 1.47 -4.75
C TYR A 73 2.32 1.29 -3.31
N PHE A 74 2.37 2.34 -2.49
CA PHE A 74 1.81 2.36 -1.14
C PHE A 74 1.00 3.65 -0.89
N LEU A 75 0.06 3.57 0.05
CA LEU A 75 -0.83 4.64 0.47
C LEU A 75 -1.48 5.35 -0.74
N GLY A 76 -2.33 4.65 -1.50
CA GLY A 76 -2.91 5.20 -2.73
C GLY A 76 -3.69 6.50 -2.56
N SER A 77 -4.34 6.68 -1.40
CA SER A 77 -5.12 7.88 -1.06
C SER A 77 -4.30 9.06 -0.51
N SER A 78 -2.97 8.95 -0.48
CA SER A 78 -2.08 10.01 0.01
C SER A 78 -1.53 10.87 -1.12
N HIS A 79 -1.11 12.10 -0.81
CA HIS A 79 -0.51 13.01 -1.78
C HIS A 79 0.90 12.52 -2.15
N GLY A 80 1.23 12.50 -3.44
CA GLY A 80 2.53 12.04 -3.94
C GLY A 80 3.16 13.04 -4.89
N PHE A 81 4.45 13.34 -4.70
CA PHE A 81 5.23 14.19 -5.58
C PHE A 81 6.53 13.49 -6.00
N ASN A 82 6.73 13.41 -7.31
CA ASN A 82 7.98 13.00 -7.93
C ASN A 82 8.71 14.26 -8.38
N THR A 83 9.79 14.60 -7.68
CA THR A 83 10.63 15.76 -7.93
C THR A 83 11.73 15.43 -8.93
N VAL A 84 12.67 16.36 -9.10
CA VAL A 84 13.92 16.12 -9.84
C VAL A 84 14.86 15.20 -9.07
N HIS A 85 15.91 14.73 -9.74
CA HIS A 85 16.98 13.95 -9.11
C HIS A 85 17.72 14.78 -8.06
N GLY A 86 17.97 14.19 -6.90
CA GLY A 86 18.42 14.85 -5.66
C GLY A 86 17.49 14.51 -4.51
#